data_AF-A0A951R8Y6-F1
#
_entry.id   AF-A0A951R8Y6-F1
#
_cell.length_a   1.000
_cell.length_b   1.000
_cell.length_c   1.000
_cell.angle_alpha   90.00
_cell.angle_beta   90.00
_cell.angle_gamma   90.00
#
_symmetry.space_group_name_H-M   'P 1'
#
loop_
_entity.id
_entity.type
_entity.pdbx_description
1 polymer ?
#
loop_
_entity_poly.entity_id
_entity_poly.type
_entity_poly.pdbx_seq_one_letter_code
_entity_poly.pdbx_strand_id
1 'polypeptide(L)'
;MKRILNIGSIILLILAFTFGSAVAQEAKSIPTRDQIEEQYRWNLVDIYVDNEAWEQDFTYVEDNLDILQKYKGRLGRSASILENCLRDAEMIERKLDKMYIYAHLMKDQDTRNEISQSMSTRIAMLAQRYYQERAFLWPE
;
A
#
# COMPACT_ATOMS: atom_id res chain seq x y z
N MET A 1 -28.83 70.45 23.63
CA MET A 1 -28.00 70.97 22.52
C MET A 1 -27.28 69.79 21.89
N LYS A 2 -27.66 69.44 20.66
CA LYS A 2 -27.31 68.20 19.96
C LYS A 2 -25.84 68.26 19.49
N ARG A 3 -25.00 67.33 19.96
CA ARG A 3 -23.63 67.13 19.48
C ARG A 3 -23.71 66.53 18.06
N ILE A 4 -23.38 67.32 17.05
CA ILE A 4 -23.35 66.89 15.66
C ILE A 4 -22.08 66.04 15.50
N LEU A 5 -22.26 64.73 15.47
CA LEU A 5 -21.22 63.75 15.22
C LEU A 5 -20.75 63.93 13.77
N ASN A 6 -19.52 64.40 13.59
CA ASN A 6 -18.98 64.78 12.28
C ASN A 6 -18.84 63.53 11.39
N ILE A 7 -19.45 63.57 10.20
CA ILE A 7 -19.53 62.42 9.26
C ILE A 7 -18.12 61.90 8.91
N GLY A 8 -17.11 62.77 8.92
CA GLY A 8 -15.70 62.39 8.72
C GLY A 8 -15.11 61.49 9.81
N SER A 9 -15.53 61.61 11.07
CA SER A 9 -15.05 60.74 12.16
C SER A 9 -15.71 59.36 12.16
N ILE A 10 -16.94 59.25 11.62
CA ILE A 10 -17.64 57.97 11.47
C ILE A 10 -17.02 57.16 10.31
N ILE A 11 -16.66 57.83 9.21
CA ILE A 11 -16.01 57.18 8.06
C ILE A 11 -14.61 56.66 8.42
N LEU A 12 -13.86 57.37 9.26
CA LEU A 12 -12.51 56.95 9.68
C LEU A 12 -12.53 55.76 10.67
N LEU A 13 -13.58 55.66 11.50
CA LEU A 13 -13.79 54.51 12.39
C LEU A 13 -14.27 53.26 11.63
N ILE A 14 -15.08 53.42 10.59
CA ILE A 14 -15.54 52.30 9.75
C ILE A 14 -14.40 51.74 8.89
N LEU A 15 -13.48 52.59 8.40
CA LEU A 15 -12.30 52.12 7.65
C LEU A 15 -11.27 51.38 8.50
N ALA A 16 -11.16 51.73 9.79
CA ALA A 16 -10.28 51.01 10.72
C ALA A 16 -10.87 49.66 11.16
N PHE A 17 -12.21 49.52 11.15
CA PHE A 17 -12.89 48.29 11.55
C PHE A 17 -12.93 47.23 10.43
N THR A 18 -12.86 47.63 9.16
CA THR A 18 -12.84 46.70 8.02
C THR A 18 -11.47 46.10 7.71
N PHE A 19 -10.38 46.64 8.28
CA PHE A 19 -9.02 46.07 8.13
C PHE A 19 -8.59 45.17 9.30
N GLY A 20 -9.32 45.19 10.41
CA GLY A 20 -8.95 44.53 11.65
C GLY A 20 -9.71 43.23 11.92
N SER A 21 -9.78 42.31 10.95
CA SER A 21 -10.01 40.86 11.17
C SER A 21 -9.91 40.08 9.86
N ALA A 22 -8.84 40.30 9.08
CA ALA A 22 -8.27 39.19 8.33
C ALA A 22 -7.41 38.41 9.33
N VAL A 23 -8.05 37.72 10.28
CA VAL A 23 -7.40 36.56 10.87
C VAL A 23 -7.37 35.58 9.71
N ALA A 24 -6.28 35.63 8.93
CA ALA A 24 -5.91 34.53 8.08
C ALA A 24 -5.77 33.36 9.04
N GLN A 25 -6.84 32.58 9.17
CA GLN A 25 -6.77 31.25 9.74
C GLN A 25 -5.70 30.57 8.91
N GLU A 26 -4.49 30.39 9.45
CA GLU A 26 -3.53 29.47 8.85
C GLU A 26 -4.29 28.16 8.69
N ALA A 27 -4.69 27.85 7.47
CA ALA A 27 -5.31 26.58 7.16
C ALA A 27 -4.22 25.56 7.42
N LYS A 28 -4.22 24.98 8.63
CA LYS A 28 -3.28 23.94 9.04
C LYS A 28 -3.34 22.86 7.96
N SER A 29 -2.31 22.79 7.13
CA SER A 29 -2.27 21.86 6.02
C SER A 29 -2.31 20.44 6.58
N ILE A 30 -3.07 19.57 5.91
CA ILE A 30 -3.05 18.15 6.25
C ILE A 30 -1.65 17.65 5.91
N PRO A 31 -0.89 17.10 6.87
CA PRO A 31 0.47 16.64 6.61
C PRO A 31 0.46 15.50 5.59
N THR A 32 1.49 15.45 4.74
CA THR A 32 1.74 14.27 3.89
C THR A 32 2.22 13.10 4.75
N ARG A 33 2.15 11.89 4.21
CA ARG A 33 2.52 10.70 4.98
C ARG A 33 3.98 10.74 5.45
N ASP A 34 4.86 11.30 4.64
CA ASP A 34 6.29 11.46 4.94
C ASP A 34 6.58 12.47 6.06
N GLN A 35 5.64 13.40 6.31
CA GLN A 35 5.75 14.42 7.37
C GLN A 35 5.32 13.89 8.76
N ILE A 36 4.77 12.68 8.84
CA ILE A 36 4.40 12.05 10.10
C ILE A 36 5.65 11.40 10.72
N GLU A 37 5.89 11.68 12.00
CA GLU A 37 7.00 11.08 12.75
C GLU A 37 6.94 9.55 12.69
N GLU A 38 8.11 8.91 12.58
CA GLU A 38 8.24 7.47 12.36
C GLU A 38 7.54 6.62 13.42
N GLN A 39 7.54 7.06 14.68
CA GLN A 39 6.86 6.38 15.80
C GLN A 39 5.33 6.28 15.63
N TYR A 40 4.73 7.09 14.75
CA TYR A 40 3.31 7.03 14.41
C TYR A 40 3.04 6.41 13.03
N ARG A 41 4.08 5.89 12.37
CA ARG A 41 3.97 5.15 11.11
C ARG A 41 4.04 3.65 11.37
N TRP A 42 3.44 2.88 10.47
CA TRP A 42 3.55 1.43 10.54
C TRP A 42 4.98 1.05 10.15
N ASN A 43 5.63 0.21 10.95
CA ASN A 43 6.95 -0.31 10.62
C ASN A 43 6.82 -1.50 9.67
N LEU A 44 7.15 -1.31 8.39
CA LEU A 44 7.12 -2.39 7.40
C LEU A 44 8.44 -3.16 7.28
N VAL A 45 9.50 -2.69 7.94
CA VAL A 45 10.84 -3.31 7.94
C VAL A 45 10.80 -4.74 8.48
N ASP A 46 9.86 -5.03 9.37
CA ASP A 46 9.65 -6.37 9.94
C ASP A 46 9.13 -7.37 8.89
N ILE A 47 8.58 -6.89 7.77
CA ILE A 47 8.13 -7.72 6.64
C ILE A 47 9.24 -7.75 5.57
N TYR A 48 9.61 -6.58 5.04
CA TYR A 48 10.74 -6.43 4.13
C TYR A 48 11.56 -5.21 4.53
N VAL A 49 12.88 -5.38 4.58
CA VAL A 49 13.81 -4.31 4.95
C VAL A 49 13.70 -3.13 3.98
N ASP A 50 13.50 -3.43 2.70
CA ASP A 50 13.34 -2.46 1.63
C ASP A 50 12.58 -3.08 0.44
N ASN A 51 12.37 -2.26 -0.59
CA ASN A 51 11.73 -2.69 -1.82
C ASN A 51 12.59 -3.69 -2.62
N GLU A 52 13.91 -3.69 -2.46
CA GLU A 52 14.81 -4.61 -3.17
C GLU A 52 14.64 -6.04 -2.65
N ALA A 53 14.49 -6.22 -1.33
CA ALA A 53 14.19 -7.52 -0.73
C ALA A 53 12.83 -8.07 -1.21
N TRP A 54 11.86 -7.19 -1.49
CA TRP A 54 10.60 -7.56 -2.10
C TRP A 54 10.79 -7.99 -3.57
N GLU A 55 11.60 -7.27 -4.35
CA GLU A 55 11.89 -7.61 -5.75
C GLU A 55 12.58 -8.97 -5.89
N GLN A 56 13.48 -9.31 -4.95
CA GLN A 56 14.13 -10.61 -4.92
C GLN A 56 13.14 -11.77 -4.76
N ASP A 57 12.16 -11.63 -3.86
CA ASP A 57 11.09 -12.62 -3.70
C ASP A 57 10.17 -12.65 -4.92
N PHE A 58 9.90 -11.50 -5.55
CA PHE A 58 9.11 -11.42 -6.78
C PHE A 58 9.77 -12.22 -7.91
N THR A 59 11.03 -11.92 -8.23
CA THR A 59 11.79 -12.62 -9.28
C THR A 59 11.91 -14.11 -8.95
N TYR A 60 12.19 -14.48 -7.70
CA TYR A 60 12.23 -15.87 -7.30
C TYR A 60 10.93 -16.62 -7.64
N VAL A 61 9.78 -16.05 -7.27
CA VAL A 61 8.48 -16.69 -7.55
C VAL A 61 8.18 -16.72 -9.04
N GLU A 62 8.47 -15.64 -9.77
CA GLU A 62 8.27 -15.55 -11.22
C GLU A 62 9.03 -16.64 -11.99
N ASP A 63 10.28 -16.90 -11.59
CA ASP A 63 11.15 -17.89 -12.23
C ASP A 63 10.83 -19.34 -11.83
N ASN A 64 10.27 -19.55 -10.64
CA ASN A 64 10.05 -20.89 -10.09
C ASN A 64 8.60 -21.37 -10.18
N LEU A 65 7.68 -20.57 -10.68
CA LEU A 65 6.25 -20.89 -10.66
C LEU A 65 5.90 -22.20 -11.40
N ASP A 66 6.57 -22.45 -12.51
CA ASP A 66 6.33 -23.60 -13.38
C ASP A 66 6.78 -24.94 -12.76
N ILE A 67 7.47 -24.88 -11.60
CA ILE A 67 7.87 -26.08 -10.83
C ILE A 67 6.67 -26.98 -10.51
N LEU A 68 5.48 -26.41 -10.34
CA LEU A 68 4.26 -27.15 -10.02
C LEU A 68 3.82 -28.07 -11.17
N GLN A 69 4.13 -27.73 -12.43
CA GLN A 69 3.76 -28.55 -13.58
C GLN A 69 4.40 -29.93 -13.59
N LYS A 70 5.52 -30.14 -12.87
CA LYS A 70 6.17 -31.45 -12.78
C LYS A 70 5.30 -32.52 -12.08
N TYR A 71 4.30 -32.08 -11.31
CA TYR A 71 3.42 -32.93 -10.50
C TYR A 71 2.10 -33.30 -11.18
N LYS A 72 1.71 -32.55 -12.21
CA LYS A 72 0.43 -32.72 -12.92
C LYS A 72 0.28 -34.14 -13.49
N GLY A 73 -0.85 -34.79 -13.19
CA GLY A 73 -1.14 -36.18 -13.56
C GLY A 73 -0.36 -37.22 -12.76
N ARG A 74 0.26 -36.84 -11.64
CA ARG A 74 1.14 -37.72 -10.84
C ARG A 74 0.80 -37.76 -9.36
N LEU A 75 -0.13 -36.94 -8.87
CA LEU A 75 -0.44 -36.81 -7.43
C LEU A 75 -0.85 -38.16 -6.81
N GLY A 76 -1.68 -38.94 -7.49
CA GLY A 76 -2.11 -40.27 -7.03
C GLY A 76 -1.05 -41.38 -7.08
N ARG A 77 0.16 -41.13 -7.58
CA ARG A 77 1.18 -42.18 -7.76
C ARG A 77 1.87 -42.58 -6.45
N SER A 78 2.02 -41.67 -5.48
CA SER A 78 2.53 -41.98 -4.14
C SER A 78 2.33 -40.81 -3.18
N ALA A 79 2.28 -41.10 -1.88
CA ALA A 79 2.23 -40.07 -0.83
C ALA A 79 3.41 -39.08 -0.91
N SER A 80 4.60 -39.55 -1.29
CA SER A 80 5.79 -38.68 -1.41
C SER A 80 5.64 -37.67 -2.57
N ILE A 81 4.97 -38.03 -3.66
CA ILE A 81 4.74 -37.08 -4.76
C ILE A 81 3.77 -35.98 -4.32
N LEU A 82 2.71 -36.34 -3.61
CA LEU A 82 1.76 -35.38 -3.05
C LEU A 82 2.43 -34.45 -2.03
N GLU A 83 3.19 -35.00 -1.09
CA GLU A 83 3.94 -34.22 -0.10
C GLU A 83 4.86 -33.20 -0.76
N ASN A 84 5.66 -33.63 -1.74
CA ASN A 84 6.56 -32.73 -2.45
C ASN A 84 5.79 -31.64 -3.22
N CYS A 85 4.64 -31.97 -3.82
CA CYS A 85 3.81 -30.97 -4.50
C CYS A 85 3.26 -29.92 -3.54
N LEU A 86 2.73 -30.34 -2.39
CA LEU A 86 2.18 -29.43 -1.39
C LEU A 86 3.28 -28.54 -0.80
N ARG A 87 4.46 -29.08 -0.54
CA ARG A 87 5.60 -28.32 -0.03
C ARG A 87 6.06 -27.24 -1.01
N ASP A 88 6.19 -27.58 -2.30
CA ASP A 88 6.59 -26.61 -3.32
C ASP A 88 5.50 -25.54 -3.52
N ALA A 89 4.21 -25.92 -3.46
CA ALA A 89 3.09 -24.99 -3.54
C ALA A 89 3.02 -24.03 -2.33
N GLU A 90 3.23 -24.53 -1.11
CA GLU A 90 3.25 -23.73 0.12
C GLU A 90 4.42 -22.75 0.13
N MET A 91 5.60 -23.19 -0.32
CA MET A 91 6.79 -22.33 -0.40
C MET A 91 6.54 -21.10 -1.28
N ILE A 92 5.86 -21.29 -2.42
CA ILE A 92 5.49 -20.20 -3.32
C ILE A 92 4.38 -19.32 -2.68
N GLU A 93 3.33 -19.94 -2.14
CA GLU A 93 2.19 -19.24 -1.53
C GLU A 93 2.63 -18.32 -0.38
N ARG A 94 3.53 -18.80 0.49
CA ARG A 94 4.08 -18.01 1.60
C ARG A 94 4.79 -16.73 1.13
N LYS A 95 5.50 -16.79 0.00
CA LYS A 95 6.16 -15.61 -0.59
C LYS A 95 5.13 -14.66 -1.20
N LEU A 96 4.14 -15.20 -1.92
CA LEU A 96 3.05 -14.40 -2.48
C LEU A 96 2.28 -13.65 -1.39
N ASP A 97 1.92 -14.33 -0.30
CA ASP A 97 1.21 -13.73 0.84
C ASP A 97 2.05 -12.62 1.50
N LYS A 98 3.34 -12.89 1.75
CA LYS A 98 4.24 -11.90 2.34
C LYS A 98 4.38 -10.65 1.46
N MET A 99 4.59 -10.84 0.16
CA MET A 99 4.66 -9.75 -0.82
C MET A 99 3.34 -8.97 -0.89
N TYR A 100 2.20 -9.69 -0.90
CA TYR A 100 0.87 -9.10 -0.92
C TYR A 100 0.64 -8.19 0.30
N ILE A 101 0.91 -8.69 1.51
CA ILE A 101 0.73 -7.92 2.74
C ILE A 101 1.59 -6.65 2.68
N TYR A 102 2.87 -6.77 2.31
CA TYR A 102 3.75 -5.60 2.22
C TYR A 102 3.21 -4.53 1.26
N ALA A 103 2.86 -4.92 0.02
CA ALA A 103 2.36 -3.98 -0.98
C ALA A 103 1.02 -3.36 -0.58
N HIS A 104 0.13 -4.15 0.03
CA HIS A 104 -1.17 -3.68 0.52
C HIS A 104 -1.00 -2.65 1.65
N LEU A 105 -0.14 -2.95 2.63
CA LEU A 105 0.11 -2.04 3.74
C LEU A 105 0.82 -0.76 3.29
N MET A 106 1.74 -0.83 2.34
CA MET A 106 2.31 0.37 1.73
C MET A 106 1.26 1.23 1.02
N LYS A 107 0.30 0.60 0.35
CA LYS A 107 -0.80 1.30 -0.32
C LYS A 107 -1.77 1.94 0.66
N ASP A 108 -2.05 1.30 1.80
CA ASP A 108 -2.89 1.85 2.86
C ASP A 108 -2.25 3.06 3.57
N GLN A 109 -0.91 3.14 3.57
CA GLN A 109 -0.20 4.31 4.10
C GLN A 109 -0.37 5.55 3.21
N ASP A 110 -0.31 5.37 1.88
CA ASP A 110 -0.61 6.41 0.90
C ASP A 110 -1.09 5.80 -0.42
N THR A 111 -2.37 5.96 -0.72
CA THR A 111 -2.98 5.42 -1.93
C THR A 111 -2.51 6.12 -3.21
N ARG A 112 -1.78 7.24 -3.10
CA ARG A 112 -1.20 7.98 -4.25
C ARG A 112 0.21 7.51 -4.59
N ASN A 113 0.83 6.70 -3.73
CA ASN A 113 2.18 6.20 -3.97
C ASN A 113 2.19 5.27 -5.20
N GLU A 114 2.96 5.62 -6.22
CA GLU A 114 3.02 4.86 -7.49
C GLU A 114 3.73 3.51 -7.34
N ILE A 115 4.72 3.42 -6.42
CA ILE A 115 5.46 2.19 -6.16
C ILE A 115 4.52 1.14 -5.57
N SER A 116 3.73 1.51 -4.56
CA SER A 116 2.78 0.58 -3.92
C SER A 116 1.67 0.14 -4.87
N GLN A 117 1.22 1.02 -5.77
CA GLN A 117 0.27 0.70 -6.84
C GLN A 117 0.85 -0.29 -7.85
N SER A 118 2.10 -0.08 -8.28
CA SER A 118 2.82 -0.99 -9.19
C SER A 118 3.01 -2.37 -8.56
N MET A 119 3.52 -2.42 -7.34
CA MET A 119 3.72 -3.67 -6.58
C MET A 119 2.40 -4.44 -6.42
N SER A 120 1.33 -3.75 -6.02
CA SER A 120 0.00 -4.36 -5.88
C SER A 120 -0.50 -5.01 -7.17
N THR A 121 -0.30 -4.33 -8.31
CA THR A 121 -0.70 -4.83 -9.64
C THR A 121 0.12 -6.06 -10.03
N ARG A 122 1.43 -5.99 -9.83
CA ARG A 122 2.37 -7.06 -10.16
C ARG A 122 2.10 -8.33 -9.34
N ILE A 123 1.88 -8.21 -8.03
CA ILE A 123 1.53 -9.35 -7.18
C ILE A 123 0.20 -9.96 -7.60
N ALA A 124 -0.81 -9.14 -7.93
CA ALA A 124 -2.10 -9.66 -8.37
C ALA A 124 -1.97 -10.51 -9.64
N MET A 125 -1.15 -10.06 -10.61
CA MET A 125 -0.86 -10.84 -11.82
C MET A 125 -0.10 -12.14 -11.52
N LEU A 126 0.92 -12.08 -10.66
CA LEU A 126 1.72 -13.24 -10.29
C LEU A 126 0.91 -14.28 -9.50
N ALA A 127 0.05 -13.83 -8.58
CA ALA A 127 -0.88 -14.68 -7.85
C ALA A 127 -1.89 -15.35 -8.79
N GLN A 128 -2.40 -14.63 -9.79
CA GLN A 128 -3.29 -15.23 -10.80
C GLN A 128 -2.59 -16.36 -11.57
N ARG A 129 -1.34 -16.14 -11.98
CA ARG A 129 -0.54 -17.20 -12.62
C ARG A 129 -0.34 -18.38 -11.67
N TYR A 130 -0.03 -18.14 -10.40
CA TYR A 130 0.09 -19.21 -9.39
C TYR A 130 -1.17 -20.07 -9.28
N TYR A 131 -2.35 -19.43 -9.23
CA TYR A 131 -3.62 -20.15 -9.18
C TYR A 131 -3.88 -20.97 -10.44
N GLN A 132 -3.46 -20.50 -11.62
CA GLN A 132 -3.54 -21.25 -12.87
C GLN A 132 -2.63 -22.48 -12.84
N GLU A 133 -1.37 -22.31 -12.42
CA GLU A 133 -0.40 -23.40 -12.36
C GLU A 133 -0.84 -24.51 -11.39
N ARG A 134 -1.44 -24.13 -10.24
CA ARG A 134 -1.88 -25.10 -9.23
C ARG A 134 -3.31 -25.63 -9.44
N ALA A 135 -4.02 -25.19 -10.48
CA ALA A 135 -5.44 -25.51 -10.65
C ALA A 135 -5.74 -27.02 -10.71
N PHE A 136 -4.76 -27.85 -11.09
CA PHE A 136 -4.88 -29.31 -11.14
C PHE A 136 -4.91 -30.00 -9.77
N LEU A 137 -4.50 -29.31 -8.68
CA LEU A 137 -4.46 -29.91 -7.33
C LEU A 137 -5.85 -30.27 -6.77
N TRP A 138 -6.91 -29.61 -7.24
CA TRP A 138 -8.30 -29.87 -6.82
C TRP A 138 -9.00 -31.02 -7.57
N PRO A 139 -8.90 -31.13 -8.89
CA PRO A 139 -9.56 -32.21 -9.62
C PRO A 139 -8.82 -33.58 -9.59
N GLU A 140 -7.52 -33.62 -9.33
CA GLU A 140 -6.70 -34.86 -9.30
C GLU A 140 -6.71 -35.58 -7.95
#